data_AF-A0AAV9MI40-F1
#
_entry.id   AF-A0AAV9MI40-F1
#
_cell.length_a   1.000
_cell.length_b   1.000
_cell.length_c   1.000
_cell.angle_alpha   90.00
_cell.angle_beta   90.00
_cell.angle_gamma   90.00
#
_symmetry.space_group_name_H-M   'P 1'
#
loop_
_entity.id
_entity.type
_entity.pdbx_description
1 polymer ?
#
loop_
_entity_poly.entity_id
_entity_poly.type
_entity_poly.pdbx_seq_one_letter_code
_entity_poly.pdbx_strand_id
1 'polypeptide(L)'
;MNFNLGDCSNNNDEDFSSSSSSSLDLDFFPSTEHHDNLINQLRMNNYMFQQVLQNHTNEVFIGGSIPGHVVINRDREAADDNLFRDYFSATPRFNDAIFRRRYRMSRNLFLRIVDAIKDHDMYFEQRIDALGRFGLSTLQKTTAVFRMLAYGLRRMPAI
;
A
#
# COMPACT_ATOMS: atom_id res chain seq x y z
N MET A 1 55.14 24.91 -30.02
CA MET A 1 55.50 24.76 -31.45
C MET A 1 55.18 23.33 -31.84
N ASN A 2 54.15 23.14 -32.65
CA ASN A 2 53.88 21.85 -33.31
C ASN A 2 55.02 21.52 -34.25
N PHE A 3 55.37 20.24 -34.37
CA PHE A 3 55.56 19.65 -35.69
C PHE A 3 55.03 18.21 -35.66
N ASN A 4 53.74 18.08 -35.99
CA ASN A 4 53.25 16.91 -36.71
C ASN A 4 53.93 16.91 -38.08
N LEU A 5 54.28 15.75 -38.62
CA LEU A 5 53.64 15.14 -39.81
C LEU A 5 54.51 13.99 -40.31
N GLY A 6 53.87 12.87 -40.65
CA GLY A 6 54.55 11.74 -41.28
C GLY A 6 53.63 10.55 -41.44
N ASP A 7 52.56 10.73 -42.21
CA ASP A 7 51.76 9.65 -42.79
C ASP A 7 52.62 8.73 -43.66
N CYS A 8 52.21 7.45 -43.77
CA CYS A 8 51.80 6.84 -45.05
C CYS A 8 51.53 5.34 -44.90
N SER A 9 50.36 4.95 -45.41
CA SER A 9 49.83 3.60 -45.57
C SER A 9 50.64 2.72 -46.54
N ASN A 10 50.70 1.41 -46.31
CA ASN A 10 50.24 0.37 -47.27
C ASN A 10 50.53 -1.06 -46.79
N ASN A 11 49.42 -1.80 -46.60
CA ASN A 11 49.07 -3.18 -46.98
C ASN A 11 50.15 -4.26 -47.03
N ASN A 12 49.95 -5.36 -46.29
CA ASN A 12 49.52 -6.66 -46.84
C ASN A 12 49.62 -7.82 -45.81
N ASP A 13 48.59 -8.66 -45.86
CA ASP A 13 48.56 -10.13 -45.69
C ASP A 13 48.75 -10.83 -44.33
N GLU A 14 47.62 -11.42 -43.90
CA GLU A 14 47.41 -12.82 -43.49
C GLU A 14 48.23 -13.45 -42.34
N ASP A 15 47.49 -13.77 -41.27
CA ASP A 15 47.48 -14.99 -40.47
C ASP A 15 48.74 -15.87 -40.40
N PHE A 16 49.30 -16.07 -39.20
CA PHE A 16 49.57 -17.39 -38.63
C PHE A 16 49.85 -17.27 -37.12
N SER A 17 49.12 -18.06 -36.32
CA SER A 17 49.26 -18.19 -34.87
C SER A 17 50.65 -18.72 -34.45
N SER A 18 51.17 -18.24 -33.32
CA SER A 18 51.46 -19.05 -32.11
C SER A 18 52.35 -18.30 -31.09
N SER A 19 51.73 -18.02 -29.94
CA SER A 19 52.20 -18.13 -28.55
C SER A 19 53.68 -17.95 -28.19
N SER A 20 53.95 -17.01 -27.27
CA SER A 20 54.27 -17.31 -25.85
C SER A 20 55.26 -16.31 -25.26
N SER A 21 54.87 -15.65 -24.16
CA SER A 21 55.80 -15.22 -23.12
C SER A 21 55.12 -15.20 -21.75
N SER A 22 55.60 -16.10 -20.90
CA SER A 22 55.64 -15.99 -19.42
C SER A 22 56.19 -14.61 -19.03
N SER A 23 55.88 -13.97 -17.91
CA SER A 23 55.56 -14.39 -16.53
C SER A 23 55.34 -13.09 -15.74
N LEU A 24 54.42 -13.00 -14.77
CA LEU A 24 54.60 -12.32 -13.47
C LEU A 24 53.44 -12.73 -12.54
N ASP A 25 53.76 -13.25 -11.37
CA ASP A 25 52.88 -13.90 -10.40
C ASP A 25 51.86 -12.97 -9.73
N LEU A 26 50.66 -13.51 -9.47
CA LEU A 26 49.84 -13.12 -8.32
C LEU A 26 49.07 -14.35 -7.81
N ASP A 27 49.77 -15.22 -7.09
CA ASP A 27 49.18 -16.35 -6.37
C ASP A 27 48.39 -15.88 -5.14
N PHE A 28 47.07 -15.87 -5.25
CA PHE A 28 46.17 -16.26 -4.16
C PHE A 28 44.85 -16.75 -4.77
N PHE A 29 44.84 -17.98 -5.28
CA PHE A 29 43.58 -18.68 -5.50
C PHE A 29 43.05 -19.09 -4.12
N PRO A 30 41.93 -18.52 -3.62
CA PRO A 30 41.34 -19.02 -2.38
C PRO A 30 40.98 -20.48 -2.65
N SER A 31 41.44 -21.38 -1.77
CA SER A 31 41.15 -22.81 -1.81
C SER A 31 39.72 -23.04 -2.26
N THR A 32 39.54 -23.79 -3.36
CA THR A 32 38.26 -24.04 -4.04
C THR A 32 37.17 -24.44 -3.05
N GLU A 33 37.56 -25.17 -2.00
CA GLU A 33 36.71 -25.58 -0.88
C GLU A 33 36.08 -24.40 -0.11
N HIS A 34 36.80 -23.29 0.10
CA HIS A 34 36.25 -22.13 0.80
C HIS A 34 35.21 -21.39 -0.06
N HIS A 35 35.47 -21.29 -1.38
CA HIS A 35 34.52 -20.70 -2.31
C HIS A 35 33.26 -21.58 -2.45
N ASP A 36 33.44 -22.89 -2.53
CA ASP A 36 32.34 -23.85 -2.55
C ASP A 36 31.52 -23.82 -1.25
N ASN A 37 32.19 -23.66 -0.10
CA ASN A 37 31.52 -23.47 1.19
C ASN A 37 30.73 -22.15 1.25
N LEU A 38 31.27 -21.05 0.72
CA LEU A 38 30.55 -19.78 0.61
C LEU A 38 29.34 -19.87 -0.33
N ILE A 39 29.49 -20.55 -1.47
CA ILE A 39 28.38 -20.81 -2.40
C ILE A 39 27.32 -21.68 -1.74
N ASN A 40 27.71 -22.72 -1.02
CA ASN A 40 26.79 -23.59 -0.29
C ASN A 40 26.10 -22.83 0.84
N GLN A 41 26.82 -21.99 1.60
CA GLN A 41 26.21 -21.12 2.60
C GLN A 41 25.21 -20.14 1.98
N LEU A 42 25.55 -19.48 0.87
CA LEU A 42 24.64 -18.59 0.16
C LEU A 42 23.41 -19.33 -0.36
N ARG A 43 23.60 -20.55 -0.90
CA ARG A 43 22.50 -21.41 -1.35
C ARG A 43 21.57 -21.78 -0.19
N MET A 44 22.12 -22.16 0.95
CA MET A 44 21.34 -22.50 2.14
C MET A 44 20.64 -21.28 2.74
N ASN A 45 21.30 -20.12 2.79
CA ASN A 45 20.69 -18.87 3.25
C ASN A 45 19.52 -18.45 2.35
N ASN A 46 19.70 -18.54 1.03
CA ASN A 46 18.64 -18.23 0.06
C ASN A 46 17.48 -19.23 0.14
N TYR A 47 17.77 -20.52 0.34
CA TYR A 47 16.75 -21.54 0.55
C TYR A 47 15.96 -21.30 1.84
N MET A 48 16.63 -20.98 2.94
CA MET A 48 15.99 -20.63 4.21
C MET A 48 15.13 -19.38 4.08
N PHE A 49 15.62 -18.34 3.39
CA PHE A 49 14.84 -17.13 3.14
C PHE A 49 13.59 -17.43 2.31
N GLN A 50 13.70 -18.25 1.27
CA GLN A 50 12.56 -18.68 0.46
C GLN A 50 11.55 -19.50 1.28
N GLN A 51 12.02 -20.38 2.16
CA GLN A 51 11.12 -21.15 3.04
C GLN A 51 10.41 -20.27 4.08
N VAL A 52 11.10 -19.29 4.67
CA VAL A 52 10.48 -18.31 5.58
C VAL A 52 9.40 -17.51 4.86
N LEU A 53 9.65 -17.10 3.61
CA LEU A 53 8.65 -16.42 2.77
C LEU A 53 7.46 -17.34 2.44
N GLN A 54 7.70 -18.62 2.12
CA GLN A 54 6.62 -19.58 1.85
C GLN A 54 5.79 -19.89 3.10
N ASN A 55 6.39 -19.98 4.27
CA ASN A 55 5.67 -20.22 5.52
C ASN A 55 4.76 -19.04 5.90
N HIS A 56 5.15 -17.80 5.58
CA HIS A 56 4.27 -16.61 5.68
C HIS A 56 3.09 -16.60 4.69
N THR A 57 3.08 -17.46 3.66
CA THR A 57 1.92 -17.56 2.74
C THR A 57 0.79 -18.45 3.28
N ASN A 58 1.07 -19.30 4.26
CA ASN A 58 0.10 -20.20 4.88
C ASN A 58 -0.38 -19.74 6.27
N GLU A 59 0.14 -18.61 6.77
CA GLU A 59 -0.39 -17.95 7.97
C GLU A 59 -1.34 -16.82 7.57
N VAL A 60 -2.47 -16.71 8.27
CA VAL A 60 -3.34 -15.52 8.18
C VAL A 60 -2.48 -14.30 8.48
N PHE A 61 -2.29 -13.43 7.49
CA PHE A 61 -1.48 -12.23 7.64
C PHE A 61 -2.05 -11.33 8.76
N ILE A 62 -1.45 -11.38 9.95
CA ILE A 62 -1.80 -10.48 11.06
C ILE A 62 -0.96 -9.20 10.90
N GLY A 63 -1.58 -8.25 10.20
CA GLY A 63 -1.31 -6.81 10.11
C GLY A 63 0.02 -6.25 10.62
N GLY A 64 0.93 -5.96 9.68
CA GLY A 64 2.03 -5.01 9.86
C GLY A 64 1.90 -3.81 8.91
N SER A 65 2.78 -2.82 9.05
CA SER A 65 2.89 -1.72 8.09
C SER A 65 3.27 -2.28 6.71
N ILE A 66 2.45 -2.01 5.70
CA ILE A 66 2.74 -2.41 4.32
C ILE A 66 3.86 -1.48 3.79
N PRO A 67 5.04 -1.99 3.40
CA PRO A 67 6.10 -1.15 2.86
C PRO A 67 5.61 -0.43 1.59
N GLY A 68 5.81 0.89 1.54
CA GLY A 68 5.30 1.75 0.45
C GLY A 68 3.88 2.28 0.64
N HIS A 69 3.17 1.93 1.73
CA HIS A 69 1.85 2.49 2.00
C HIS A 69 1.92 3.95 2.48
N VAL A 70 1.35 4.86 1.68
CA VAL A 70 1.22 6.28 2.01
C VAL A 70 -0.17 6.56 2.57
N VAL A 71 -0.22 7.12 3.78
CA VAL A 71 -1.48 7.59 4.37
C VAL A 71 -1.85 8.92 3.74
N ILE A 72 -2.88 8.91 2.89
CA ILE A 72 -3.44 10.12 2.28
C ILE A 72 -4.46 10.73 3.25
N ASN A 73 -4.31 12.01 3.55
CA ASN A 73 -5.34 12.75 4.27
C ASN A 73 -6.56 12.97 3.36
N ARG A 74 -7.73 12.51 3.80
CA ARG A 74 -9.01 12.62 3.08
C ARG A 74 -9.95 13.66 3.68
N ASP A 75 -9.44 14.53 4.55
CA ASP A 75 -10.17 15.63 5.20
C ASP A 75 -11.49 15.18 5.84
N ARG A 76 -11.40 14.13 6.67
CA ARG A 76 -12.54 13.52 7.35
C ARG A 76 -13.35 14.49 8.21
N GLU A 77 -12.71 15.49 8.80
CA GLU A 77 -13.36 16.52 9.62
C GLU A 77 -14.21 17.45 8.75
N ALA A 78 -13.63 17.99 7.67
CA ALA A 78 -14.37 18.80 6.71
C ALA A 78 -15.53 18.02 6.07
N ALA A 79 -15.38 16.71 5.86
CA ALA A 79 -16.47 15.86 5.39
C ALA A 79 -17.62 15.74 6.40
N ASP A 80 -17.32 15.76 7.71
CA ASP A 80 -18.33 15.72 8.77
C ASP A 80 -19.10 17.04 8.85
N ASP A 81 -18.37 18.17 8.84
CA ASP A 81 -18.97 19.51 8.85
C ASP A 81 -19.90 19.71 7.66
N ASN A 82 -19.47 19.27 6.48
CA ASN A 82 -20.29 19.31 5.28
C ASN A 82 -21.54 18.44 5.41
N LEU A 83 -21.41 17.22 5.94
CA LEU A 83 -22.54 16.32 6.17
C LEU A 83 -23.57 16.93 7.13
N PHE A 84 -23.10 17.52 8.23
CA PHE A 84 -23.94 18.20 9.21
C PHE A 84 -24.64 19.41 8.60
N ARG A 85 -23.89 20.29 7.94
CA ARG A 85 -24.44 21.48 7.28
C ARG A 85 -25.50 21.13 6.24
N ASP A 86 -25.26 20.09 5.46
CA ASP A 86 -26.13 19.69 4.37
C ASP A 86 -27.49 19.14 4.85
N TYR A 87 -27.49 18.37 5.93
CA TYR A 87 -28.66 17.57 6.32
C TYR A 87 -29.16 17.75 7.76
N PHE A 88 -28.39 18.33 8.67
CA PHE A 88 -28.73 18.34 10.10
C PHE A 88 -28.66 19.73 10.75
N SER A 89 -28.09 20.71 10.06
CA SER A 89 -28.15 22.11 10.50
C SER A 89 -29.58 22.63 10.57
N ALA A 90 -29.78 23.72 11.34
CA ALA A 90 -31.07 24.38 11.49
C ALA A 90 -31.66 24.83 10.15
N THR A 91 -30.80 25.27 9.22
CA THR A 91 -31.14 25.63 7.84
C THR A 91 -30.41 24.68 6.89
N PRO A 92 -30.90 23.43 6.71
CA PRO A 92 -30.20 22.42 5.92
C PRO A 92 -30.13 22.83 4.46
N ARG A 93 -29.01 22.53 3.79
CA ARG A 93 -28.87 22.74 2.34
C ARG A 93 -29.89 21.92 1.55
N PHE A 94 -30.19 20.70 2.02
CA PHE A 94 -31.14 19.82 1.37
C PHE A 94 -32.44 19.70 2.17
N ASN A 95 -33.55 19.71 1.45
CA ASN A 95 -34.87 19.53 2.04
C ASN A 95 -35.12 18.07 2.48
N ASP A 96 -36.19 17.88 3.25
CA ASP A 96 -36.52 16.57 3.81
C ASP A 96 -36.90 15.51 2.76
N ALA A 97 -37.37 15.93 1.58
CA ALA A 97 -37.65 15.00 0.48
C ALA A 97 -36.35 14.35 -0.04
N ILE A 98 -35.29 15.14 -0.19
CA ILE A 98 -33.96 14.63 -0.58
C ILE A 98 -33.39 13.75 0.52
N PHE A 99 -33.53 14.14 1.80
CA PHE A 99 -33.11 13.33 2.93
C PHE A 99 -33.80 11.95 2.92
N ARG A 100 -35.13 11.93 2.79
CA ARG A 100 -35.92 10.69 2.70
C ARG A 100 -35.51 9.83 1.52
N ARG A 101 -35.24 10.42 0.34
CA ARG A 101 -34.76 9.66 -0.82
C ARG A 101 -33.41 8.98 -0.55
N ARG A 102 -32.51 9.66 0.17
CA ARG A 102 -31.17 9.18 0.49
C ARG A 102 -31.17 8.10 1.57
N TYR A 103 -31.87 8.32 2.67
CA TYR A 103 -31.82 7.44 3.86
C TYR A 103 -33.06 6.57 4.04
N ARG A 104 -34.09 6.75 3.21
CA ARG A 104 -35.37 6.01 3.24
C ARG A 104 -36.17 6.18 4.54
N MET A 105 -35.90 7.23 5.30
CA MET A 105 -36.59 7.58 6.54
C MET A 105 -36.58 9.10 6.81
N SER A 106 -37.34 9.56 7.81
CA SER A 106 -37.32 10.95 8.25
C SER A 106 -36.06 11.29 9.04
N ARG A 107 -35.69 12.58 9.07
CA ARG A 107 -34.52 13.07 9.82
C ARG A 107 -34.64 12.82 11.32
N ASN A 108 -35.82 13.04 11.89
CA ASN A 108 -36.07 12.80 13.32
C ASN A 108 -35.91 11.32 13.68
N LEU A 109 -36.39 10.40 12.84
CA LEU A 109 -36.18 8.96 13.07
C LEU A 109 -34.69 8.61 12.99
N PHE A 110 -34.00 9.14 11.99
CA PHE A 110 -32.56 8.93 11.83
C PHE A 110 -31.78 9.38 13.08
N LEU A 111 -32.05 10.59 13.59
CA LEU A 111 -31.39 11.10 14.80
C LEU A 111 -31.65 10.23 16.02
N ARG A 112 -32.90 9.79 16.24
CA ARG A 112 -33.23 8.87 17.34
C ARG A 112 -32.46 7.56 17.26
N ILE A 113 -32.23 7.04 16.06
CA ILE A 113 -31.44 5.82 15.87
C ILE A 113 -29.95 6.10 16.13
N VAL A 114 -29.43 7.25 15.67
CA VAL A 114 -28.05 7.67 15.97
C VAL A 114 -27.81 7.72 17.47
N ASP A 115 -28.73 8.33 18.23
CA ASP A 115 -28.63 8.42 19.69
C ASP A 115 -28.66 7.02 20.33
N ALA A 116 -29.62 6.17 19.93
CA ALA A 116 -29.72 4.81 20.44
C ALA A 116 -28.49 3.94 20.13
N ILE A 117 -27.88 4.10 18.95
CA ILE A 117 -26.65 3.39 18.57
C ILE A 117 -25.47 3.88 19.40
N LYS A 118 -25.35 5.19 19.59
CA LYS A 118 -24.28 5.80 20.37
C LYS A 118 -24.30 5.31 21.82
N ASP A 119 -25.50 5.17 22.40
CA ASP A 119 -25.67 4.67 23.77
C ASP A 119 -25.34 3.18 23.93
N HIS A 120 -25.47 2.39 22.85
CA HIS A 120 -25.30 0.94 22.89
C HIS A 120 -23.88 0.47 22.55
N ASP A 121 -23.16 1.18 21.66
CA ASP A 121 -21.89 0.70 21.12
C ASP A 121 -20.81 1.79 21.07
N MET A 122 -19.72 1.55 21.82
CA MET A 122 -18.53 2.40 21.88
C MET A 122 -17.84 2.57 20.52
N TYR A 123 -18.03 1.65 19.56
CA TYR A 123 -17.51 1.81 18.21
C TYR A 123 -18.05 3.06 17.53
N PHE A 124 -19.28 3.46 17.84
CA PHE A 124 -19.93 4.60 17.22
C PHE A 124 -19.57 5.94 17.87
N GLU A 125 -19.02 5.92 19.08
CA GLU A 125 -18.47 7.11 19.70
C GLU A 125 -17.26 7.63 18.93
N GLN A 126 -17.18 8.96 18.79
CA GLN A 126 -16.01 9.60 18.21
C GLN A 126 -14.91 9.67 19.27
N ARG A 127 -13.77 9.04 19.00
CA ARG A 127 -12.63 8.99 19.90
C ARG A 127 -11.41 9.65 19.28
N ILE A 128 -10.52 10.11 20.14
CA ILE A 128 -9.22 10.65 19.75
C ILE A 128 -8.25 9.47 19.63
N ASP A 129 -7.54 9.42 18.51
CA ASP A 129 -6.51 8.43 18.23
C ASP A 129 -5.24 8.69 19.07
N ALA A 130 -4.30 7.74 19.13
CA ALA A 130 -3.03 7.90 19.87
C ALA A 130 -2.19 9.11 19.39
N LEU A 131 -2.43 9.55 18.16
CA LEU A 131 -1.81 10.73 17.54
C LEU A 131 -2.61 12.03 17.78
N GLY A 132 -3.61 12.03 18.65
CA GLY A 132 -4.39 13.23 18.99
C GLY A 132 -5.45 13.63 17.95
N ARG A 133 -5.74 12.78 16.96
CA ARG A 133 -6.68 13.11 15.87
C ARG A 133 -8.06 12.51 16.09
N PHE A 134 -9.13 13.25 15.82
CA PHE A 134 -10.50 12.73 15.94
C PHE A 134 -10.80 11.66 14.90
N GLY A 135 -11.30 10.50 15.32
CA GLY A 135 -11.83 9.48 14.43
C GLY A 135 -13.05 9.95 13.64
N LEU A 136 -13.59 9.05 12.79
CA LEU A 136 -14.86 9.32 12.10
C LEU A 136 -15.98 9.58 13.11
N SER A 137 -16.82 10.56 12.82
CA SER A 137 -17.95 10.90 13.68
C SER A 137 -19.01 9.78 13.68
N THR A 138 -19.82 9.76 14.74
CA THR A 138 -21.00 8.88 14.82
C THR A 138 -21.90 9.07 13.61
N LEU A 139 -22.08 10.31 13.18
CA LEU A 139 -22.95 10.68 12.07
C LEU A 139 -22.43 10.16 10.73
N GLN A 140 -21.11 10.22 10.50
CA GLN A 140 -20.47 9.66 9.32
C GLN A 140 -20.59 8.14 9.27
N LYS A 141 -20.31 7.46 10.39
CA LYS A 141 -20.41 6.00 10.51
C LYS A 141 -21.84 5.52 10.23
N THR A 142 -22.82 6.09 10.92
CA THR A 142 -24.24 5.74 10.75
C THR A 142 -24.73 6.06 9.33
N THR A 143 -24.32 7.20 8.77
CA THR A 143 -24.62 7.57 7.38
C THR A 143 -24.12 6.52 6.39
N ALA A 144 -22.90 6.01 6.56
CA ALA A 144 -22.35 4.95 5.71
C ALA A 144 -23.18 3.66 5.83
N VAL A 145 -23.49 3.23 7.06
CA VAL A 145 -24.31 2.04 7.33
C VAL A 145 -25.68 2.14 6.67
N PHE A 146 -26.41 3.24 6.89
CA PHE A 146 -27.75 3.41 6.31
C PHE A 146 -27.73 3.50 4.79
N ARG A 147 -26.69 4.07 4.18
CA ARG A 147 -26.54 4.05 2.72
C ARG A 147 -26.32 2.63 2.21
N MET A 148 -25.52 1.81 2.90
CA MET A 148 -25.33 0.41 2.56
C MET A 148 -26.64 -0.37 2.70
N LEU A 149 -27.42 -0.15 3.77
CA LEU A 149 -28.72 -0.81 3.95
C LEU A 149 -29.74 -0.37 2.88
N ALA A 150 -29.82 0.92 2.59
CA ALA A 150 -30.78 1.46 1.64
C ALA A 150 -30.54 1.00 0.19
N TYR A 151 -29.28 0.72 -0.19
CA TYR A 151 -28.93 0.34 -1.56
C TYR A 151 -28.51 -1.13 -1.71
N GLY A 152 -27.82 -1.70 -0.73
CA GLY A 152 -27.20 -3.02 -0.78
C GLY A 152 -28.17 -4.19 -0.63
N LEU A 153 -29.36 -3.98 -0.06
CA LEU A 153 -30.39 -5.01 0.07
C LEU A 153 -31.11 -5.35 -1.25
N ARG A 154 -30.82 -4.62 -2.35
CA ARG A 154 -31.53 -4.73 -3.64
C ARG A 154 -30.70 -5.37 -4.74
N ARG A 155 -30.01 -6.49 -4.48
CA ARG A 155 -29.44 -7.33 -5.55
C ARG A 155 -29.11 -8.75 -5.08
N MET A 156 -30.13 -9.58 -4.87
CA MET A 156 -29.99 -11.03 -5.09
C MET A 156 -30.96 -11.40 -6.22
N PRO A 157 -30.49 -11.78 -7.42
CA PRO A 157 -31.34 -12.50 -8.35
C PRO A 157 -31.73 -13.82 -7.68
N ALA A 158 -33.03 -14.12 -7.66
CA ALA A 158 -33.50 -15.45 -7.31
C ALA A 158 -32.84 -16.46 -8.25
N ILE A 159 -32.16 -17.44 -7.67
CA ILE A 159 -31.63 -18.62 -8.37
C ILE A 159 -32.72 -19.68 -8.31
#